data_AF-A0A372BXU9-F1
#
_entry.id   AF-A0A372BXU9-F1
#
_cell.length_a   1.000
_cell.length_b   1.000
_cell.length_c   1.000
_cell.angle_alpha   90.00
_cell.angle_beta   90.00
_cell.angle_gamma   90.00
#
_symmetry.space_group_name_H-M   'P 1'
#
loop_
_entity.id
_entity.type
_entity.pdbx_description
1 polymer ?
#
loop_
_entity_poly.entity_id
_entity_poly.type
_entity_poly.pdbx_seq_one_letter_code
_entity_poly.pdbx_strand_id
1 'polypeptide(L)'
;MHHIRLLAGLEIEPGESPGRTLDRHEAERLAGHLAEDLHRVVPAVEQTMLVLSASLFEPFELMRPGFPVWQALEELAESTLRERGFEPRVLAIGAHRSKMPHAGLQPSEQSPQGQFLALPVTLICPEDEAEALEEALEAELFERASIDPPARALLSESAGLETVHGQLLTLADLIALQHVQLDGAGLGGFWPVVEQILVDADHEHEHELPAGLRAHWDPSRKHVDIPFISLDQFPGNNDDYALWLRAFRTLTTLLDSHAIDWRARPDPPVVFDPDNASMIDSTGPTNHADGITVHHHPDIGLLAWTVVEDGRMMHIYPLRPESANRVMRDLAARGLRHFDATQQLHTDPETGRLRSAET
;
A
#
# COMPACT_ATOMS: atom_id res chain seq x y z
N MET A 1 2.28 30.25 4.49
CA MET A 1 3.50 29.52 4.90
C MET A 1 3.52 28.33 4.02
N HIS A 2 4.63 28.11 3.33
CA HIS A 2 4.77 27.01 2.42
C HIS A 2 5.38 25.80 3.13
N HIS A 3 4.90 24.61 2.80
CA HIS A 3 5.28 23.35 3.46
C HIS A 3 5.95 22.42 2.44
N ILE A 4 7.25 22.14 2.63
CA ILE A 4 8.03 21.27 1.76
C ILE A 4 8.19 19.91 2.43
N ARG A 5 7.79 18.85 1.74
CA ARG A 5 7.77 17.47 2.25
C ARG A 5 9.07 16.75 1.90
N LEU A 6 9.81 16.36 2.92
CA LEU A 6 11.04 15.61 2.83
C LEU A 6 10.93 14.31 3.64
N LEU A 7 11.93 13.44 3.50
CA LEU A 7 12.13 12.31 4.38
C LEU A 7 13.61 11.99 4.54
N ALA A 8 13.96 11.30 5.63
CA ALA A 8 15.24 10.64 5.80
C ALA A 8 15.02 9.13 5.54
N GLY A 9 15.40 8.67 4.36
CA GLY A 9 15.33 7.28 3.91
C GLY A 9 16.51 6.45 4.40
N LEU A 10 16.26 5.21 4.79
CA LEU A 10 17.18 4.32 5.47
C LEU A 10 17.04 2.92 4.89
N GLU A 11 18.12 2.40 4.30
CA GLU A 11 18.19 1.00 3.89
C GLU A 11 18.55 0.12 5.08
N ILE A 12 17.80 -0.96 5.25
CA ILE A 12 17.92 -1.91 6.37
C ILE A 12 18.20 -3.32 5.86
N GLU A 13 18.81 -4.15 6.69
CA GLU A 13 19.04 -5.54 6.35
C GLU A 13 17.71 -6.34 6.33
N PRO A 14 17.57 -7.32 5.43
CA PRO A 14 16.36 -8.13 5.35
C PRO A 14 16.08 -8.88 6.66
N GLY A 15 14.85 -8.79 7.16
CA GLY A 15 14.40 -9.51 8.36
C GLY A 15 14.66 -8.79 9.68
N GLU A 16 15.19 -7.57 9.65
CA GLU A 16 15.24 -6.70 10.83
C GLU A 16 13.84 -6.30 11.30
N SER A 17 13.69 -6.09 12.61
CA SER A 17 12.45 -5.60 13.23
C SER A 17 12.78 -4.50 14.23
N PRO A 18 13.20 -3.32 13.72
CA PRO A 18 13.58 -2.19 14.55
C PRO A 18 12.38 -1.61 15.31
N GLY A 19 12.66 -0.98 16.44
CA GLY A 19 11.70 -0.13 17.14
C GLY A 19 11.22 1.00 16.23
N ARG A 20 9.91 1.08 15.99
CA ARG A 20 9.35 2.02 14.99
C ARG A 20 9.16 3.44 15.49
N THR A 21 9.36 3.71 16.79
CA THR A 21 9.19 5.03 17.40
C THR A 21 10.32 5.32 18.37
N LEU A 22 10.84 6.54 18.36
CA LEU A 22 11.81 7.03 19.32
C LEU A 22 11.10 7.92 20.37
N ASP A 23 11.67 8.03 21.57
CA ASP A 23 11.15 8.92 22.59
C ASP A 23 11.42 10.41 22.27
N ARG A 24 10.92 11.31 23.12
CA ARG A 24 11.06 12.76 22.90
C ARG A 24 12.51 13.24 22.92
N HIS A 25 13.34 12.69 23.80
CA HIS A 25 14.73 13.12 23.91
C HIS A 25 15.56 12.61 22.73
N GLU A 26 15.33 11.36 22.33
CA GLU A 26 15.91 10.75 21.14
C GLU A 26 15.48 11.50 19.87
N ALA A 27 14.21 11.87 19.77
CA ALA A 27 13.67 12.68 18.66
C ALA A 27 14.37 14.04 18.54
N GLU A 28 14.56 14.76 19.66
CA GLU A 28 15.25 16.05 19.68
C GLU A 28 16.69 15.95 19.18
N ARG A 29 17.43 14.92 19.63
CA ARG A 29 18.81 14.67 19.19
C ARG A 29 18.86 14.31 17.70
N LEU A 30 17.96 13.44 17.26
CA LEU A 30 17.89 13.01 15.86
C LEU A 30 17.57 14.18 14.93
N ALA A 31 16.59 15.01 15.30
CA ALA A 31 16.24 16.20 14.52
C ALA A 31 17.39 17.19 14.41
N GLY A 32 18.19 17.35 15.48
CA GLY A 32 19.41 18.15 15.45
C GLY A 32 20.43 17.62 14.43
N HIS A 33 20.73 16.32 14.45
CA HIS A 33 21.66 15.72 13.50
C HIS A 33 21.17 15.84 12.04
N LEU A 34 19.89 15.53 11.78
CA LEU A 34 19.35 15.65 10.42
C LEU A 34 19.29 17.10 9.93
N ALA A 35 19.07 18.07 10.82
CA ALA A 35 19.14 19.49 10.46
C ALA A 35 20.57 19.92 10.09
N GLU A 36 21.59 19.43 10.79
CA GLU A 36 23.00 19.67 10.45
C GLU A 36 23.37 19.06 9.09
N ASP A 37 22.93 17.83 8.82
CA ASP A 37 23.15 17.14 7.55
C ASP A 37 22.51 17.91 6.39
N LEU A 38 21.25 18.33 6.57
CA LEU A 38 20.52 19.09 5.56
C LEU A 38 21.16 20.46 5.30
N HIS A 39 21.55 21.20 6.35
CA HIS A 39 22.19 22.51 6.23
C HIS A 39 23.54 22.45 5.48
N ARG A 40 24.29 21.36 5.62
CA ARG A 40 25.57 21.17 4.91
C ARG A 40 25.40 21.13 3.39
N VAL A 41 24.27 20.57 2.94
CA VAL A 41 23.97 20.40 1.50
C VAL A 41 23.20 21.59 0.96
N VAL A 42 22.18 22.05 1.70
CA VAL A 42 21.34 23.19 1.33
C VAL A 42 21.32 24.21 2.48
N PRO A 43 22.28 25.16 2.53
CA PRO A 43 22.38 26.10 3.65
C PRO A 43 21.13 26.97 3.89
N ALA A 44 20.33 27.20 2.85
CA ALA A 44 19.10 27.98 2.92
C ALA A 44 18.05 27.41 3.91
N VAL A 45 18.14 26.11 4.27
CA VAL A 45 17.23 25.51 5.25
C VAL A 45 17.32 26.14 6.64
N GLU A 46 18.39 26.89 6.94
CA GLU A 46 18.55 27.62 8.21
C GLU A 46 17.47 28.69 8.42
N GLN A 47 16.81 29.15 7.35
CA GLN A 47 15.69 30.10 7.42
C GLN A 47 14.32 29.42 7.61
N THR A 48 14.30 28.10 7.78
CA THR A 48 13.05 27.31 7.86
C THR A 48 12.77 26.81 9.27
N MET A 49 11.51 26.45 9.52
CA MET A 49 11.17 25.56 10.62
C MET A 49 11.21 24.12 10.11
N LEU A 50 12.16 23.32 10.61
CA LEU A 50 12.24 21.89 10.35
C LEU A 50 11.38 21.14 11.36
N VAL A 51 10.47 20.30 10.90
CA VAL A 51 9.59 19.46 11.72
C VAL A 51 9.87 18.00 11.40
N LEU A 52 10.34 17.23 12.39
CA LEU A 52 10.64 15.79 12.26
C LEU A 52 9.65 14.97 13.08
N SER A 53 9.10 13.90 12.50
CA SER A 53 8.53 12.80 13.28
C SER A 53 9.60 11.73 13.52
N ALA A 54 9.88 11.40 14.78
CA ALA A 54 10.79 10.31 15.11
C ALA A 54 10.06 8.95 15.11
N SER A 55 9.36 8.68 14.00
CA SER A 55 8.68 7.42 13.72
C SER A 55 9.08 6.91 12.34
N LEU A 56 9.43 5.63 12.27
CA LEU A 56 9.89 4.97 11.05
C LEU A 56 8.69 4.39 10.29
N PHE A 57 8.59 4.70 9.00
CA PHE A 57 7.53 4.25 8.10
C PHE A 57 8.10 3.49 6.92
N GLU A 58 7.39 2.49 6.41
CA GLU A 58 7.66 1.95 5.08
C GLU A 58 7.15 2.94 4.00
N PRO A 59 7.73 2.93 2.79
CA PRO A 59 7.34 3.85 1.72
C PRO A 59 5.82 3.92 1.47
N PHE A 60 5.14 2.76 1.44
CA PHE A 60 3.69 2.71 1.21
C PHE A 60 2.87 3.36 2.34
N GLU A 61 3.39 3.41 3.57
CA GLU A 61 2.71 4.08 4.69
C GLU A 61 2.78 5.60 4.54
N LEU A 62 3.87 6.11 3.96
CA LEU A 62 4.05 7.52 3.64
C LEU A 62 3.23 7.94 2.40
N MET A 63 3.25 7.10 1.37
CA MET A 63 2.56 7.32 0.09
C MET A 63 1.09 6.87 0.13
N ARG A 64 0.34 7.32 1.12
CA ARG A 64 -1.13 7.17 1.14
C ARG A 64 -1.79 8.42 0.54
N PRO A 65 -2.98 8.30 -0.08
CA PRO A 65 -3.67 9.46 -0.65
C PRO A 65 -3.80 10.61 0.36
N GLY A 66 -3.43 11.82 -0.07
CA GLY A 66 -3.42 13.01 0.77
C GLY A 66 -2.22 13.13 1.73
N PHE A 67 -1.28 12.18 1.73
CA PHE A 67 -0.04 12.24 2.53
C PHE A 67 -0.29 12.47 4.03
N PRO A 68 -1.09 11.60 4.70
CA PRO A 68 -1.60 11.83 6.05
C PRO A 68 -0.51 12.00 7.12
N VAL A 69 0.66 11.39 6.90
CA VAL A 69 1.80 11.52 7.80
C VAL A 69 2.36 12.95 7.78
N TRP A 70 2.48 13.56 6.59
CA TRP A 70 2.89 14.96 6.49
C TRP A 70 1.78 15.91 6.94
N GLN A 71 0.50 15.65 6.60
CA GLN A 71 -0.62 16.43 7.15
C GLN A 71 -0.58 16.49 8.69
N ALA A 72 -0.28 15.37 9.34
CA ALA A 72 -0.12 15.32 10.79
C ALA A 72 1.06 16.17 11.32
N LEU A 73 2.18 16.20 10.60
CA LEU A 73 3.31 17.09 10.94
C LEU A 73 2.91 18.56 10.81
N GLU A 74 2.23 18.91 9.72
CA GLU A 74 1.75 20.25 9.42
C GLU A 74 0.78 20.73 10.51
N GLU A 75 -0.22 19.92 10.91
CA GLU A 75 -1.17 20.23 11.98
C GLU A 75 -0.51 20.48 13.34
N LEU A 76 0.49 19.66 13.71
CA LEU A 76 1.25 19.85 14.95
C LEU A 76 2.11 21.12 14.92
N ALA A 77 2.70 21.42 13.76
CA ALA A 77 3.50 22.62 13.57
C ALA A 77 2.64 23.90 13.62
N GLU A 78 1.44 23.87 13.03
CA GLU A 78 0.49 24.98 13.07
C GLU A 78 0.18 25.44 14.50
N SER A 79 0.06 24.50 15.45
CA SER A 79 -0.16 24.85 16.85
C SER A 79 0.99 25.70 17.39
N THR A 80 2.23 25.35 17.05
CA THR A 80 3.43 26.11 17.45
C THR A 80 3.48 27.48 16.77
N LEU A 81 3.17 27.53 15.48
CA LEU A 81 3.12 28.77 14.69
C LEU A 81 2.08 29.75 15.22
N ARG A 82 0.89 29.28 15.61
CA ARG A 82 -0.17 30.13 16.17
C ARG A 82 0.22 30.72 17.53
N GLU A 83 0.90 29.95 18.38
CA GLU A 83 1.27 30.38 19.72
C GLU A 83 2.48 31.31 19.76
N ARG A 84 3.48 31.04 18.92
CA ARG A 84 4.80 31.69 19.01
C ARG A 84 5.16 32.54 17.78
N GLY A 85 4.34 32.49 16.74
CA GLY A 85 4.72 33.03 15.43
C GLY A 85 5.73 32.12 14.71
N PHE A 86 6.09 32.53 13.51
CA PHE A 86 7.14 31.86 12.76
C PHE A 86 8.51 32.41 13.12
N GLU A 87 9.42 31.50 13.43
CA GLU A 87 10.86 31.73 13.54
C GLU A 87 11.57 30.44 13.13
N PRO A 88 12.71 30.53 12.43
CA PRO A 88 13.50 29.35 12.08
C PRO A 88 13.89 28.55 13.32
N ARG A 89 13.64 27.23 13.31
CA ARG A 89 13.87 26.32 14.43
C ARG A 89 13.71 24.87 14.03
N VAL A 90 14.13 23.98 14.92
CA VAL A 90 13.85 22.54 14.82
C VAL A 90 12.73 22.18 15.80
N LEU A 91 11.72 21.47 15.32
CA LEU A 91 10.63 20.89 16.10
C LEU A 91 10.67 19.36 15.94
N ALA A 92 11.01 18.66 17.03
CA ALA A 92 11.05 17.22 17.06
C ALA A 92 9.79 16.64 17.71
N ILE A 93 9.13 15.71 17.02
CA ILE A 93 7.95 15.00 17.51
C ILE A 93 8.36 13.57 17.86
N GLY A 94 8.46 13.29 19.16
CA GLY A 94 8.77 11.96 19.69
C GLY A 94 7.63 11.35 20.49
N ALA A 95 7.69 10.02 20.66
CA ALA A 95 6.68 9.26 21.35
C ALA A 95 6.73 9.45 22.88
N HIS A 96 5.61 9.19 23.54
CA HIS A 96 5.57 8.93 24.97
C HIS A 96 5.03 7.53 25.21
N ARG A 97 5.86 6.62 25.75
CA ARG A 97 5.52 5.20 25.93
C ARG A 97 5.06 4.55 24.61
N SER A 98 5.86 4.73 23.56
CA SER A 98 5.61 4.23 22.19
C SER A 98 4.32 4.72 21.52
N LYS A 99 3.70 5.76 22.08
CA LYS A 99 2.53 6.42 21.49
C LYS A 99 2.89 7.80 20.98
N MET A 100 2.62 8.01 19.70
CA MET A 100 2.80 9.31 19.07
C MET A 100 1.65 10.28 19.44
N PRO A 101 1.91 11.60 19.47
CA PRO A 101 0.89 12.58 19.85
C PRO A 101 -0.21 12.75 18.81
N HIS A 102 -0.01 12.27 17.58
CA HIS A 102 -1.00 12.27 16.51
C HIS A 102 -1.13 10.87 15.89
N ALA A 103 -2.36 10.45 15.59
CA ALA A 103 -2.62 9.11 15.06
C ALA A 103 -1.96 8.86 13.70
N GLY A 104 -1.93 9.89 12.83
CA GLY A 104 -1.22 9.84 11.54
C GLY A 104 0.30 9.71 11.65
N LEU A 105 0.88 9.93 12.84
CA LEU A 105 2.31 9.70 13.07
C LEU A 105 2.60 8.35 13.74
N GLN A 106 1.58 7.57 14.08
CA GLN A 106 1.78 6.25 14.65
C GLN A 106 2.04 5.24 13.51
N PRO A 107 3.23 4.60 13.46
CA PRO A 107 3.53 3.60 12.44
C PRO A 107 2.75 2.30 12.70
N SER A 108 2.63 1.45 11.67
CA SER A 108 2.06 0.12 11.81
C SER A 108 2.75 -0.72 12.89
N GLU A 109 1.98 -1.52 13.62
CA GLU A 109 2.52 -2.53 14.56
C GLU A 109 3.07 -3.77 13.85
N GLN A 110 2.84 -3.90 12.53
CA GLN A 110 3.40 -4.97 11.74
C GLN A 110 4.91 -4.77 11.56
N SER A 111 5.67 -5.87 11.59
CA SER A 111 7.08 -5.84 11.21
C SER A 111 7.23 -5.30 9.78
N PRO A 112 8.27 -4.49 9.52
CA PRO A 112 8.59 -4.06 8.16
C PRO A 112 8.66 -5.25 7.21
N GLN A 113 8.09 -5.11 6.02
CA GLN A 113 8.15 -6.14 4.98
C GLN A 113 9.26 -5.86 3.97
N GLY A 114 9.58 -4.59 3.75
CA GLY A 114 10.65 -4.11 2.88
C GLY A 114 12.00 -3.91 3.58
N GLN A 115 12.97 -3.47 2.79
CA GLN A 115 14.34 -3.13 3.23
C GLN A 115 14.57 -1.62 3.27
N PHE A 116 13.50 -0.83 3.29
CA PHE A 116 13.57 0.62 3.31
C PHE A 116 12.59 1.19 4.34
N LEU A 117 13.11 1.99 5.25
CA LEU A 117 12.33 2.75 6.23
C LEU A 117 12.63 4.24 6.09
N ALA A 118 11.69 5.07 6.48
CA ALA A 118 11.80 6.51 6.34
C ALA A 118 11.26 7.26 7.55
N LEU A 119 11.95 8.34 7.91
CA LEU A 119 11.47 9.33 8.87
C LEU A 119 10.92 10.54 8.10
N PRO A 120 9.66 10.94 8.30
CA PRO A 120 9.08 12.06 7.59
C PRO A 120 9.57 13.39 8.18
N VAL A 121 9.91 14.32 7.29
CA VAL A 121 10.38 15.67 7.61
C VAL A 121 9.52 16.68 6.85
N THR A 122 9.19 17.80 7.48
CA THR A 122 8.59 18.96 6.81
C THR A 122 9.44 20.19 7.05
N LEU A 123 9.74 20.94 6.00
CA LEU A 123 10.28 22.29 6.14
C LEU A 123 9.16 23.29 5.94
N ILE A 124 9.06 24.26 6.85
CA ILE A 124 8.10 25.36 6.75
C ILE A 124 8.87 26.65 6.51
N CYS A 125 8.52 27.37 5.45
CA CYS A 125 9.18 28.61 5.04
C CYS A 125 8.17 29.70 4.62
N PRO A 126 8.63 30.96 4.50
CA PRO A 126 7.86 32.01 3.84
C PRO A 126 7.54 31.65 2.37
N GLU A 127 6.36 32.07 1.89
CA GLU A 127 5.89 31.78 0.52
C GLU A 127 6.84 32.30 -0.57
N ASP A 128 7.48 33.43 -0.32
CA ASP A 128 8.40 34.09 -1.25
C ASP A 128 9.77 33.41 -1.33
N GLU A 129 10.10 32.52 -0.40
CA GLU A 129 11.33 31.72 -0.40
C GLU A 129 11.10 30.28 -0.89
N ALA A 130 9.85 29.85 -1.02
CA ALA A 130 9.45 28.48 -1.30
C ALA A 130 10.05 27.91 -2.58
N GLU A 131 9.79 28.56 -3.73
CA GLU A 131 10.19 28.07 -5.05
C GLU A 131 11.72 27.88 -5.14
N ALA A 132 12.49 28.87 -4.70
CA ALA A 132 13.95 28.80 -4.71
C ALA A 132 14.50 27.70 -3.79
N LEU A 133 13.84 27.46 -2.66
CA LEU A 133 14.22 26.40 -1.73
C LEU A 133 13.89 25.01 -2.28
N GLU A 134 12.71 24.82 -2.89
CA GLU A 134 12.33 23.57 -3.54
C GLU A 134 13.30 23.22 -4.68
N GLU A 135 13.61 24.18 -5.56
CA GLU A 135 14.60 23.97 -6.63
C GLU A 135 15.97 23.55 -6.09
N ALA A 136 16.42 24.17 -4.99
CA ALA A 136 17.69 23.83 -4.37
C ALA A 136 17.68 22.43 -3.72
N LEU A 137 16.56 22.03 -3.11
CA LEU A 137 16.41 20.71 -2.50
C LEU A 137 16.40 19.62 -3.57
N GLU A 138 15.59 19.76 -4.63
CA GLU A 138 15.51 18.79 -5.73
C GLU A 138 16.86 18.64 -6.45
N ALA A 139 17.63 19.74 -6.61
CA ALA A 139 18.92 19.69 -7.28
C ALA A 139 20.03 18.98 -6.47
N GLU A 140 19.95 18.98 -5.14
CA GLU A 140 21.08 18.63 -4.28
C GLU A 140 20.86 17.37 -3.44
N LEU A 141 19.63 17.08 -2.99
CA LEU A 141 19.37 16.02 -2.02
C LEU A 141 19.68 14.61 -2.56
N PHE A 142 19.16 14.28 -3.75
CA PHE A 142 19.28 12.96 -4.34
C PHE A 142 20.72 12.51 -4.62
N GLU A 143 21.66 13.43 -4.81
CA GLU A 143 23.06 13.08 -5.06
C GLU A 143 23.96 13.22 -3.83
N ARG A 144 23.65 14.14 -2.90
CA ARG A 144 24.64 14.60 -1.90
C ARG A 144 24.19 14.50 -0.45
N ALA A 145 22.90 14.37 -0.17
CA ALA A 145 22.38 14.46 1.20
C ALA A 145 22.36 13.10 1.92
N SER A 146 23.54 12.52 2.15
CA SER A 146 23.67 11.34 3.01
C SER A 146 23.32 11.66 4.47
N ILE A 147 22.82 10.65 5.19
CA ILE A 147 22.62 10.71 6.64
C ILE A 147 23.95 10.37 7.32
N ASP A 148 24.52 11.33 8.04
CA ASP A 148 25.87 11.21 8.61
C ASP A 148 25.91 10.24 9.81
N PRO A 149 27.11 9.77 10.20
CA PRO A 149 27.27 8.80 11.28
C PRO A 149 26.57 9.14 12.61
N PRO A 150 26.49 10.40 13.10
CA PRO A 150 25.81 10.70 14.36
C PRO A 150 24.32 10.32 14.37
N ALA A 151 23.59 10.62 13.30
CA ALA A 151 22.17 10.25 13.18
C ALA A 151 22.00 8.73 13.08
N ARG A 152 22.83 8.06 12.27
CA ARG A 152 22.78 6.59 12.11
C ARG A 152 23.13 5.85 13.41
N ALA A 153 24.14 6.32 14.15
CA ALA A 153 24.50 5.76 15.44
C ALA A 153 23.35 5.88 16.46
N LEU A 154 22.68 7.03 16.50
CA LEU A 154 21.52 7.23 17.36
C LEU A 154 20.36 6.28 17.00
N LEU A 155 20.12 6.05 15.71
CA LEU A 155 19.09 5.12 15.23
C LEU A 155 19.42 3.66 15.59
N SER A 156 20.68 3.25 15.42
CA SER A 156 21.14 1.93 15.89
C SER A 156 20.93 1.78 17.40
N GLU A 157 21.35 2.75 18.21
CA GLU A 157 21.23 2.71 19.67
C GLU A 157 19.77 2.71 20.17
N SER A 158 18.91 3.55 19.57
CA SER A 158 17.56 3.82 20.08
C SER A 158 16.51 2.88 19.48
N ALA A 159 16.65 2.55 18.20
CA ALA A 159 15.68 1.74 17.46
C ALA A 159 16.20 0.33 17.14
N GLY A 160 17.48 0.02 17.40
CA GLY A 160 18.07 -1.25 16.96
C GLY A 160 18.14 -1.35 15.43
N LEU A 161 18.26 -0.21 14.75
CA LEU A 161 18.24 -0.09 13.30
C LEU A 161 19.68 -0.07 12.76
N GLU A 162 20.16 -1.17 12.19
CA GLU A 162 21.46 -1.19 11.52
C GLU A 162 21.29 -0.73 10.07
N THR A 163 21.63 0.53 9.81
CA THR A 163 21.44 1.15 8.51
C THR A 163 22.62 0.84 7.59
N VAL A 164 22.36 0.26 6.41
CA VAL A 164 23.37 0.04 5.37
C VAL A 164 23.73 1.37 4.71
N HIS A 165 22.71 2.11 4.29
CA HIS A 165 22.79 3.41 3.66
C HIS A 165 21.65 4.30 4.16
N GLY A 166 21.85 5.62 4.13
CA GLY A 166 20.82 6.57 4.52
C GLY A 166 20.95 7.89 3.77
N GLN A 167 19.82 8.45 3.35
CA GLN A 167 19.77 9.63 2.51
C GLN A 167 18.53 10.49 2.81
N LEU A 168 18.67 11.82 2.78
CA LEU A 168 17.57 12.76 2.76
C LEU A 168 17.04 12.90 1.33
N LEU A 169 15.73 12.82 1.17
CA LEU A 169 15.04 12.76 -0.12
C LEU A 169 13.83 13.69 -0.13
N THR A 170 13.47 14.18 -1.31
CA THR A 170 12.18 14.85 -1.52
C THR A 170 11.06 13.83 -1.61
N LEU A 171 9.81 14.28 -1.49
CA LEU A 171 8.66 13.42 -1.79
C LEU A 171 8.67 12.93 -3.25
N ALA A 172 9.12 13.78 -4.19
CA ALA A 172 9.24 13.40 -5.59
C ALA A 172 10.25 12.27 -5.79
N ASP A 173 11.41 12.34 -5.10
CA ASP A 173 12.41 11.27 -5.10
C ASP A 173 11.83 9.95 -4.59
N LEU A 174 11.05 9.96 -3.50
CA LEU A 174 10.42 8.75 -2.95
C LEU A 174 9.46 8.10 -3.96
N ILE A 175 8.63 8.91 -4.62
CA ILE A 175 7.68 8.46 -5.64
C ILE A 175 8.46 7.84 -6.82
N ALA A 176 9.54 8.49 -7.28
CA ALA A 176 10.37 8.00 -8.37
C ALA A 176 11.10 6.69 -8.00
N LEU A 177 11.67 6.60 -6.79
CA LEU A 177 12.30 5.38 -6.28
C LEU A 177 11.30 4.23 -6.23
N GLN A 178 10.08 4.48 -5.74
CA GLN A 178 9.04 3.46 -5.68
C GLN A 178 8.65 2.95 -7.07
N HIS A 179 8.52 3.85 -8.05
CA HIS A 179 8.28 3.47 -9.45
C HIS A 179 9.38 2.53 -9.96
N VAL A 180 10.65 2.89 -9.81
CA VAL A 180 11.80 2.07 -10.25
C VAL A 180 11.82 0.70 -9.57
N GLN A 181 11.50 0.63 -8.27
CA GLN A 181 11.43 -0.63 -7.54
C GLN A 181 10.31 -1.54 -8.07
N LEU A 182 9.13 -0.97 -8.34
CA LEU A 182 8.00 -1.71 -8.91
C LEU A 182 8.30 -2.17 -10.34
N ASP A 183 8.95 -1.33 -11.16
CA ASP A 183 9.42 -1.72 -12.49
C ASP A 183 10.38 -2.91 -12.43
N GLY A 184 11.38 -2.85 -11.55
CA GLY A 184 12.34 -3.93 -11.33
C GLY A 184 11.68 -5.25 -10.88
N ALA A 185 10.56 -5.15 -10.16
CA ALA A 185 9.74 -6.30 -9.74
C ALA A 185 8.74 -6.78 -10.81
N GLY A 186 8.67 -6.14 -11.98
CA GLY A 186 7.68 -6.44 -13.03
C GLY A 186 6.26 -5.98 -12.69
N LEU A 187 6.12 -5.05 -11.74
CA LEU A 187 4.86 -4.47 -11.25
C LEU A 187 4.60 -3.06 -11.78
N GLY A 188 5.53 -2.50 -12.56
CA GLY A 188 5.44 -1.17 -13.17
C GLY A 188 4.11 -0.84 -13.83
N GLY A 189 3.54 -1.80 -14.55
CA GLY A 189 2.25 -1.62 -15.24
C GLY A 189 1.05 -1.33 -14.32
N PHE A 190 1.19 -1.50 -13.00
CA PHE A 190 0.15 -1.20 -12.00
C PHE A 190 0.39 0.10 -11.24
N TRP A 191 1.62 0.61 -11.23
CA TRP A 191 1.98 1.85 -10.52
C TRP A 191 1.17 3.09 -10.94
N PRO A 192 0.85 3.30 -12.25
CA PRO A 192 0.10 4.48 -12.67
C PRO A 192 -1.23 4.69 -11.95
N VAL A 193 -1.89 3.63 -11.45
CA VAL A 193 -3.14 3.77 -10.67
C VAL A 193 -2.87 4.45 -9.34
N VAL A 194 -1.80 4.05 -8.65
CA VAL A 194 -1.41 4.64 -7.35
C VAL A 194 -0.87 6.05 -7.55
N GLU A 195 0.05 6.22 -8.50
CA GLU A 195 0.69 7.51 -8.79
C GLU A 195 -0.32 8.60 -9.12
N GLN A 196 -1.29 8.29 -9.98
CA GLN A 196 -2.34 9.23 -10.34
C GLN A 196 -3.18 9.65 -9.12
N ILE A 197 -3.50 8.72 -8.22
CA ILE A 197 -4.26 9.02 -6.99
C ILE A 197 -3.43 9.84 -6.00
N LEU A 198 -2.10 9.69 -5.98
CA LEU A 198 -1.22 10.48 -5.12
C LEU A 198 -1.05 11.92 -5.63
N VAL A 199 -0.95 12.09 -6.95
CA VAL A 199 -0.62 13.39 -7.58
C VAL A 199 -1.87 14.18 -7.96
N ASP A 200 -2.96 13.49 -8.33
CA ASP A 200 -4.13 14.09 -8.96
C ASP A 200 -5.44 13.39 -8.53
N ALA A 201 -5.65 13.32 -7.21
CA ALA A 201 -6.77 12.62 -6.60
C ALA A 201 -8.16 13.19 -6.95
N ASP A 202 -8.23 14.44 -7.41
CA ASP A 202 -9.51 15.17 -7.59
C ASP A 202 -10.16 14.93 -8.96
N HIS A 203 -9.45 14.31 -9.90
CA HIS A 203 -9.95 14.01 -11.24
C HIS A 203 -10.26 12.53 -11.40
N GLU A 204 -11.22 12.22 -12.26
CA GLU A 204 -11.57 10.84 -12.63
C GLU A 204 -10.56 10.28 -13.62
N HIS A 205 -10.15 9.03 -13.44
CA HIS A 205 -9.14 8.38 -14.29
C HIS A 205 -9.53 6.95 -14.64
N GLU A 206 -9.33 6.57 -15.90
CA GLU A 206 -9.46 5.19 -16.38
C GLU A 206 -8.09 4.63 -16.74
N HIS A 207 -7.82 3.40 -16.32
CA HIS A 207 -6.57 2.70 -16.58
C HIS A 207 -6.85 1.37 -17.30
N GLU A 208 -6.07 1.11 -18.35
CA GLU A 208 -5.93 -0.22 -18.95
C GLU A 208 -4.59 -0.81 -18.49
N LEU A 209 -4.66 -1.98 -17.88
CA LEU A 209 -3.58 -2.62 -17.13
C LEU A 209 -3.21 -3.96 -17.79
N PRO A 210 -2.11 -4.61 -17.36
CA PRO A 210 -1.74 -5.93 -17.87
C PRO A 210 -2.90 -6.94 -17.84
N ALA A 211 -2.88 -7.89 -18.79
CA ALA A 211 -3.93 -8.90 -18.99
C ALA A 211 -5.34 -8.33 -19.28
N GLY A 212 -5.43 -7.08 -19.75
CA GLY A 212 -6.70 -6.45 -20.12
C GLY A 212 -7.55 -6.04 -18.91
N LEU A 213 -6.97 -6.04 -17.70
CA LEU A 213 -7.63 -5.53 -16.51
C LEU A 213 -7.90 -4.02 -16.68
N ARG A 214 -9.06 -3.57 -16.20
CA ARG A 214 -9.40 -2.14 -16.18
C ARG A 214 -9.60 -1.69 -14.74
N ALA A 215 -9.25 -0.45 -14.48
CA ALA A 215 -9.47 0.20 -13.19
C ALA A 215 -9.95 1.62 -13.41
N HIS A 216 -10.82 2.09 -12.53
CA HIS A 216 -11.43 3.41 -12.63
C HIS A 216 -11.42 4.10 -11.28
N TRP A 217 -10.76 5.25 -11.18
CA TRP A 217 -10.75 6.05 -9.96
C TRP A 217 -11.96 6.99 -9.93
N ASP A 218 -12.79 6.87 -8.88
CA ASP A 218 -13.93 7.75 -8.60
C ASP A 218 -13.56 8.74 -7.48
N PRO A 219 -13.24 10.01 -7.80
CA PRO A 219 -12.84 11.01 -6.80
C PRO A 219 -13.96 11.35 -5.81
N SER A 220 -15.24 11.18 -6.21
CA SER A 220 -16.39 11.48 -5.35
C SER A 220 -16.55 10.46 -4.23
N ARG A 221 -16.18 9.21 -4.49
CA ARG A 221 -16.25 8.10 -3.52
C ARG A 221 -14.90 7.75 -2.91
N LYS A 222 -13.80 8.29 -3.48
CA LYS A 222 -12.41 8.05 -3.09
C LYS A 222 -12.03 6.56 -3.15
N HIS A 223 -12.48 5.87 -4.20
CA HIS A 223 -12.15 4.46 -4.39
C HIS A 223 -11.85 4.13 -5.85
N VAL A 224 -11.17 3.01 -6.07
CA VAL A 224 -10.96 2.41 -7.39
C VAL A 224 -12.04 1.37 -7.68
N ASP A 225 -12.88 1.60 -8.69
CA ASP A 225 -13.79 0.61 -9.24
C ASP A 225 -13.03 -0.32 -10.22
N ILE A 226 -13.11 -1.63 -10.00
CA ILE A 226 -12.45 -2.65 -10.82
C ILE A 226 -13.52 -3.62 -11.33
N PRO A 227 -13.81 -3.68 -12.64
CA PRO A 227 -14.72 -4.69 -13.19
C PRO A 227 -14.27 -6.09 -12.82
N PHE A 228 -15.19 -6.92 -12.35
CA PHE A 228 -14.94 -8.32 -12.01
C PHE A 228 -15.74 -9.22 -12.94
N ILE A 229 -15.06 -10.21 -13.50
CA ILE A 229 -15.62 -11.20 -14.41
C ILE A 229 -15.36 -12.60 -13.84
N SER A 230 -16.36 -13.46 -13.80
CA SER A 230 -16.17 -14.86 -13.41
C SER A 230 -15.47 -15.64 -14.53
N LEU A 231 -14.90 -16.81 -14.21
CA LEU A 231 -14.30 -17.69 -15.21
C LEU A 231 -15.32 -18.07 -16.30
N ASP A 232 -16.58 -18.31 -15.91
CA ASP A 232 -17.66 -18.73 -16.81
C ASP A 232 -18.13 -17.63 -17.77
N GLN A 233 -17.91 -16.36 -17.40
CA GLN A 233 -18.18 -15.19 -18.23
C GLN A 233 -16.96 -14.77 -19.08
N PHE A 234 -15.75 -15.24 -18.74
CA PHE A 234 -14.52 -14.77 -19.35
C PHE A 234 -14.44 -15.20 -20.83
N PRO A 235 -14.13 -14.27 -21.77
CA PRO A 235 -14.15 -14.56 -23.21
C PRO A 235 -12.92 -15.34 -23.73
N GLY A 236 -11.91 -15.58 -22.88
CA GLY A 236 -10.68 -16.29 -23.22
C GLY A 236 -10.61 -17.71 -22.64
N ASN A 237 -9.42 -18.32 -22.69
CA ASN A 237 -9.21 -19.63 -22.08
C ASN A 237 -8.88 -19.52 -20.56
N ASN A 238 -8.73 -20.66 -19.89
CA ASN A 238 -8.45 -20.71 -18.46
C ASN A 238 -7.10 -20.07 -18.06
N ASP A 239 -6.09 -20.16 -18.92
CA ASP A 239 -4.77 -19.58 -18.67
C ASP A 239 -4.82 -18.05 -18.81
N ASP A 240 -5.54 -17.53 -19.81
CA ASP A 240 -5.81 -16.10 -19.98
C ASP A 240 -6.58 -15.53 -18.77
N TYR A 241 -7.58 -16.27 -18.27
CA TYR A 241 -8.29 -15.91 -17.04
C TYR A 241 -7.35 -15.91 -15.83
N ALA A 242 -6.44 -16.88 -15.73
CA ALA A 242 -5.47 -16.92 -14.64
C ALA A 242 -4.52 -15.70 -14.68
N LEU A 243 -4.10 -15.26 -15.87
CA LEU A 243 -3.33 -14.02 -16.03
C LEU A 243 -4.14 -12.79 -15.60
N TRP A 244 -5.41 -12.70 -16.02
CA TRP A 244 -6.30 -11.62 -15.62
C TRP A 244 -6.52 -11.58 -14.10
N LEU A 245 -6.78 -12.73 -13.48
CA LEU A 245 -6.99 -12.82 -12.02
C LEU A 245 -5.71 -12.52 -11.24
N ARG A 246 -4.54 -12.89 -11.77
CA ARG A 246 -3.25 -12.46 -11.22
C ARG A 246 -3.11 -10.95 -11.26
N ALA A 247 -3.41 -10.31 -12.40
CA ALA A 247 -3.39 -8.87 -12.52
C ALA A 247 -4.36 -8.19 -11.54
N PHE A 248 -5.58 -8.72 -11.41
CA PHE A 248 -6.56 -8.24 -10.44
C PHE A 248 -6.02 -8.28 -9.01
N ARG A 249 -5.48 -9.44 -8.59
CA ARG A 249 -4.91 -9.62 -7.24
C ARG A 249 -3.69 -8.74 -6.99
N THR A 250 -2.83 -8.58 -7.99
CA THR A 250 -1.67 -7.68 -7.92
C THR A 250 -2.11 -6.25 -7.67
N LEU A 251 -3.06 -5.74 -8.47
CA LEU A 251 -3.58 -4.39 -8.30
C LEU A 251 -4.21 -4.21 -6.92
N THR A 252 -5.12 -5.09 -6.51
CA THR A 252 -5.82 -4.94 -5.22
C THR A 252 -4.86 -5.00 -4.04
N THR A 253 -3.81 -5.82 -4.12
CA THR A 253 -2.77 -5.89 -3.08
C THR A 253 -1.96 -4.59 -3.02
N LEU A 254 -1.62 -4.02 -4.17
CA LEU A 254 -0.93 -2.72 -4.26
C LEU A 254 -1.83 -1.58 -3.72
N LEU A 255 -3.12 -1.58 -4.03
CA LEU A 255 -4.05 -0.59 -3.49
C LEU A 255 -4.21 -0.74 -1.97
N ASP A 256 -4.38 -1.97 -1.47
CA ASP A 256 -4.49 -2.25 -0.04
C ASP A 256 -3.21 -1.80 0.72
N SER A 257 -2.00 -1.95 0.15
CA SER A 257 -0.76 -1.50 0.80
C SER A 257 -0.68 0.03 0.94
N HIS A 258 -1.18 0.76 -0.05
CA HIS A 258 -1.27 2.22 -0.03
C HIS A 258 -2.54 2.75 0.66
N ALA A 259 -3.32 1.88 1.32
CA ALA A 259 -4.60 2.21 1.94
C ALA A 259 -5.56 2.94 0.98
N ILE A 260 -5.58 2.53 -0.29
CA ILE A 260 -6.49 3.03 -1.30
C ILE A 260 -7.70 2.10 -1.34
N ASP A 261 -8.87 2.65 -1.05
CA ASP A 261 -10.12 1.90 -1.12
C ASP A 261 -10.39 1.45 -2.55
N TRP A 262 -10.90 0.23 -2.69
CA TRP A 262 -11.28 -0.31 -4.00
C TRP A 262 -12.52 -1.18 -3.89
N ARG A 263 -13.22 -1.30 -5.00
CA ARG A 263 -14.43 -2.09 -5.14
C ARG A 263 -14.41 -2.89 -6.43
N ALA A 264 -14.55 -4.20 -6.30
CA ALA A 264 -14.84 -5.04 -7.44
C ALA A 264 -16.31 -4.86 -7.88
N ARG A 265 -16.53 -4.60 -9.17
CA ARG A 265 -17.85 -4.40 -9.78
C ARG A 265 -18.20 -5.61 -10.64
N PRO A 266 -19.08 -6.51 -10.17
CA PRO A 266 -19.44 -7.70 -10.93
C PRO A 266 -20.44 -7.37 -12.05
N ASP A 267 -20.34 -8.11 -13.14
CA ASP A 267 -21.39 -8.13 -14.17
C ASP A 267 -22.40 -9.25 -13.88
N PRO A 268 -23.73 -9.01 -14.04
CA PRO A 268 -24.73 -10.05 -13.85
C PRO A 268 -24.45 -11.31 -14.70
N PRO A 269 -24.69 -12.53 -14.18
CA PRO A 269 -25.41 -12.83 -12.93
C PRO A 269 -24.53 -12.83 -11.67
N VAL A 270 -23.26 -12.45 -11.74
CA VAL A 270 -22.36 -12.43 -10.60
C VAL A 270 -22.80 -11.37 -9.59
N VAL A 271 -22.80 -11.73 -8.31
CA VAL A 271 -23.14 -10.82 -7.21
C VAL A 271 -22.03 -10.77 -6.17
N PHE A 272 -21.89 -9.63 -5.49
CA PHE A 272 -20.98 -9.47 -4.37
C PHE A 272 -21.63 -9.95 -3.08
N ASP A 273 -20.96 -10.84 -2.36
CA ASP A 273 -21.30 -11.25 -1.00
C ASP A 273 -20.51 -10.41 0.00
N PRO A 274 -21.16 -9.48 0.73
CA PRO A 274 -20.47 -8.63 1.69
C PRO A 274 -20.00 -9.38 2.94
N ASP A 275 -20.65 -10.49 3.33
CA ASP A 275 -20.35 -11.20 4.58
C ASP A 275 -19.01 -11.95 4.45
N ASN A 276 -18.76 -12.53 3.28
CA ASN A 276 -17.52 -13.21 2.98
C ASN A 276 -16.51 -12.35 2.20
N ALA A 277 -16.94 -11.19 1.69
CA ALA A 277 -16.19 -10.37 0.73
C ALA A 277 -15.69 -11.23 -0.46
N SER A 278 -16.64 -11.85 -1.14
CA SER A 278 -16.44 -12.74 -2.28
C SER A 278 -17.43 -12.42 -3.41
N MET A 279 -17.17 -12.95 -4.61
CA MET A 279 -18.10 -12.90 -5.73
C MET A 279 -18.78 -14.26 -5.89
N ILE A 280 -20.09 -14.26 -6.12
CA ILE A 280 -20.90 -15.46 -6.29
C ILE A 280 -21.48 -15.47 -7.70
N ASP A 281 -21.12 -16.47 -8.49
CA ASP A 281 -21.72 -16.76 -9.79
C ASP A 281 -22.71 -17.91 -9.65
N SER A 282 -24.00 -17.63 -9.79
CA SER A 282 -25.05 -18.65 -9.68
C SER A 282 -25.35 -19.24 -11.05
N THR A 283 -24.90 -20.46 -11.30
CA THR A 283 -25.13 -21.16 -12.59
C THR A 283 -26.50 -21.82 -12.68
N GLY A 284 -27.20 -22.00 -11.55
CA GLY A 284 -28.60 -22.41 -11.50
C GLY A 284 -28.80 -23.89 -11.15
N PRO A 285 -29.94 -24.49 -11.55
CA PRO A 285 -30.24 -25.89 -11.24
C PRO A 285 -29.23 -26.86 -11.84
N THR A 286 -28.92 -27.93 -11.11
CA THR A 286 -27.94 -28.94 -11.52
C THR A 286 -28.35 -30.34 -11.07
N ASN A 287 -27.83 -31.35 -11.77
CA ASN A 287 -27.98 -32.77 -11.41
C ASN A 287 -26.73 -33.34 -10.71
N HIS A 288 -25.70 -32.52 -10.49
CA HIS A 288 -24.53 -32.94 -9.72
C HIS A 288 -24.91 -33.23 -8.27
N ALA A 289 -24.16 -34.13 -7.63
CA ALA A 289 -24.36 -34.45 -6.22
C ALA A 289 -23.93 -33.28 -5.32
N ASP A 290 -24.57 -33.13 -4.17
CA ASP A 290 -24.21 -32.11 -3.19
C ASP A 290 -22.75 -32.27 -2.74
N GLY A 291 -22.02 -31.16 -2.74
CA GLY A 291 -20.58 -31.17 -2.48
C GLY A 291 -19.91 -29.84 -2.78
N ILE A 292 -18.65 -29.76 -2.36
CA ILE A 292 -17.78 -28.61 -2.58
C ILE A 292 -16.60 -29.09 -3.42
N THR A 293 -16.33 -28.42 -4.54
CA THR A 293 -15.16 -28.64 -5.38
C THR A 293 -14.24 -27.43 -5.28
N VAL A 294 -12.97 -27.64 -4.96
CA VAL A 294 -11.97 -26.58 -4.95
C VAL A 294 -11.31 -26.50 -6.32
N HIS A 295 -11.23 -25.30 -6.91
CA HIS A 295 -10.59 -25.09 -8.20
C HIS A 295 -9.23 -24.42 -8.02
N HIS A 296 -8.17 -25.13 -8.41
CA HIS A 296 -6.80 -24.62 -8.37
C HIS A 296 -6.22 -24.48 -9.77
N HIS A 297 -5.61 -23.34 -10.04
CA HIS A 297 -4.70 -23.17 -11.15
C HIS A 297 -3.25 -23.45 -10.68
N PRO A 298 -2.42 -24.18 -11.45
CA PRO A 298 -1.05 -24.51 -11.06
C PRO A 298 -0.20 -23.28 -10.67
N ASP A 299 -0.32 -22.18 -11.41
CA ASP A 299 0.55 -21.01 -11.24
C ASP A 299 0.05 -19.96 -10.25
N ILE A 300 -1.27 -19.90 -9.98
CA ILE A 300 -1.87 -18.82 -9.18
C ILE A 300 -2.68 -19.33 -7.99
N GLY A 301 -2.69 -20.65 -7.78
CA GLY A 301 -3.35 -21.30 -6.66
C GLY A 301 -4.86 -21.29 -6.79
N LEU A 302 -5.54 -21.07 -5.66
CA LEU A 302 -6.99 -21.08 -5.58
C LEU A 302 -7.63 -20.07 -6.56
N LEU A 303 -8.56 -20.53 -7.38
CA LEU A 303 -9.40 -19.70 -8.24
C LEU A 303 -10.76 -19.44 -7.59
N ALA A 304 -11.46 -20.51 -7.24
CA ALA A 304 -12.84 -20.49 -6.78
C ALA A 304 -13.21 -21.79 -6.06
N TRP A 305 -14.37 -21.79 -5.42
CA TRP A 305 -15.08 -23.01 -5.03
C TRP A 305 -16.34 -23.17 -5.85
N THR A 306 -16.62 -24.38 -6.32
CA THR A 306 -17.96 -24.74 -6.78
C THR A 306 -18.69 -25.42 -5.64
N VAL A 307 -19.89 -24.93 -5.32
CA VAL A 307 -20.77 -25.52 -4.31
C VAL A 307 -22.02 -26.02 -5.00
N VAL A 308 -22.34 -27.29 -4.77
CA VAL A 308 -23.63 -27.90 -5.12
C VAL A 308 -24.38 -28.19 -3.83
N GLU A 309 -25.57 -27.61 -3.69
CA GLU A 309 -26.43 -27.76 -2.51
C GLU A 309 -27.89 -27.65 -2.96
N ASP A 310 -28.74 -28.58 -2.53
CA ASP A 310 -30.16 -28.62 -2.86
C ASP A 310 -30.46 -28.56 -4.37
N GLY A 311 -29.61 -29.25 -5.16
CA GLY A 311 -29.75 -29.29 -6.62
C GLY A 311 -29.45 -27.97 -7.33
N ARG A 312 -28.73 -27.04 -6.69
CA ARG A 312 -28.27 -25.78 -7.27
C ARG A 312 -26.76 -25.69 -7.22
N MET A 313 -26.17 -25.14 -8.28
CA MET A 313 -24.73 -24.91 -8.36
C MET A 313 -24.42 -23.40 -8.32
N MET A 314 -23.34 -23.06 -7.61
CA MET A 314 -22.75 -21.73 -7.60
C MET A 314 -21.22 -21.78 -7.51
N HIS A 315 -20.56 -20.75 -8.00
CA HIS A 315 -19.12 -20.55 -7.89
C HIS A 315 -18.82 -19.36 -6.96
N ILE A 316 -17.92 -19.55 -6.01
CA ILE A 316 -17.52 -18.53 -5.03
C ILE A 316 -16.05 -18.15 -5.29
N TYR A 317 -15.81 -16.88 -5.58
CA TYR A 317 -14.49 -16.30 -5.83
C TYR A 317 -14.09 -15.39 -4.67
N PRO A 318 -13.10 -15.76 -3.84
CA PRO A 318 -12.64 -14.87 -2.77
C PRO A 318 -11.87 -13.69 -3.36
N LEU A 319 -12.17 -12.48 -2.88
CA LEU A 319 -11.50 -11.27 -3.35
C LEU A 319 -10.17 -11.00 -2.65
N ARG A 320 -9.98 -11.55 -1.44
CA ARG A 320 -8.77 -11.40 -0.60
C ARG A 320 -8.38 -12.73 0.06
N PRO A 321 -7.12 -12.91 0.48
CA PRO A 321 -6.71 -14.08 1.26
C PRO A 321 -7.54 -14.30 2.53
N GLU A 322 -7.90 -13.23 3.25
CA GLU A 322 -8.71 -13.31 4.48
C GLU A 322 -10.15 -13.72 4.16
N SER A 323 -10.67 -13.32 3.00
CA SER A 323 -11.97 -13.76 2.49
C SER A 323 -11.98 -15.25 2.21
N ALA A 324 -10.89 -15.81 1.68
CA ALA A 324 -10.77 -17.26 1.47
C ALA A 324 -10.93 -18.03 2.79
N ASN A 325 -10.31 -17.54 3.87
CA ASN A 325 -10.44 -18.14 5.22
C ASN A 325 -11.86 -18.01 5.80
N ARG A 326 -12.61 -16.95 5.47
CA ARG A 326 -14.03 -16.81 5.85
C ARG A 326 -14.90 -17.80 5.09
N VAL A 327 -14.75 -17.84 3.76
CA VAL A 327 -15.49 -18.78 2.90
C VAL A 327 -15.24 -20.22 3.32
N MET A 328 -13.99 -20.62 3.55
CA MET A 328 -13.69 -21.99 4.01
C MET A 328 -14.37 -22.34 5.33
N ARG A 329 -14.43 -21.40 6.29
CA ARG A 329 -15.12 -21.63 7.58
C ARG A 329 -16.62 -21.77 7.40
N ASP A 330 -17.23 -20.94 6.54
CA ASP A 330 -18.64 -21.05 6.18
C ASP A 330 -18.94 -22.41 5.52
N LEU A 331 -18.16 -22.77 4.49
CA LEU A 331 -18.31 -24.03 3.76
C LEU A 331 -18.11 -25.26 4.67
N ALA A 332 -17.15 -25.22 5.59
CA ALA A 332 -16.93 -26.30 6.55
C ALA A 332 -18.13 -26.49 7.51
N ALA A 333 -18.87 -25.42 7.82
CA ALA A 333 -20.05 -25.48 8.68
C ALA A 333 -21.27 -26.14 7.99
N ARG A 334 -21.27 -26.25 6.65
CA ARG A 334 -22.38 -26.81 5.87
C ARG A 334 -22.45 -28.34 5.88
N GLY A 335 -21.40 -29.02 6.34
CA GLY A 335 -21.38 -30.50 6.41
C GLY A 335 -21.39 -31.21 5.05
N LEU A 336 -21.13 -30.49 3.95
CA LEU A 336 -21.05 -31.02 2.59
C LEU A 336 -19.75 -31.80 2.37
N ARG A 337 -19.76 -32.75 1.42
CA ARG A 337 -18.55 -33.48 1.03
C ARG A 337 -17.57 -32.54 0.33
N HIS A 338 -16.31 -32.59 0.74
CA HIS A 338 -15.25 -31.76 0.17
C HIS A 338 -14.41 -32.57 -0.82
N PHE A 339 -14.31 -32.06 -2.04
CA PHE A 339 -13.42 -32.55 -3.09
C PHE A 339 -12.29 -31.55 -3.25
N ASP A 340 -11.16 -31.90 -2.65
CA ASP A 340 -9.91 -31.18 -2.77
C ASP A 340 -8.89 -32.10 -3.45
N ALA A 341 -8.89 -32.07 -4.78
CA ALA A 341 -7.79 -32.59 -5.57
C ALA A 341 -6.81 -31.43 -5.75
N THR A 342 -5.87 -31.30 -4.80
CA THR A 342 -4.83 -30.27 -4.85
C THR A 342 -4.20 -30.24 -6.24
N GLN A 343 -4.25 -29.08 -6.90
CA GLN A 343 -3.75 -28.80 -8.26
C GLN A 343 -4.63 -29.21 -9.45
N GLN A 344 -5.96 -29.32 -9.30
CA GLN A 344 -6.84 -29.54 -10.45
C GLN A 344 -7.87 -28.41 -10.63
N LEU A 345 -7.93 -27.91 -11.87
CA LEU A 345 -9.03 -27.07 -12.34
C LEU A 345 -10.09 -27.97 -12.97
N HIS A 346 -11.27 -28.02 -12.36
CA HIS A 346 -12.40 -28.79 -12.89
C HIS A 346 -13.25 -27.92 -13.81
N THR A 347 -13.06 -28.07 -15.12
CA THR A 347 -13.89 -27.43 -16.15
C THR A 347 -14.55 -28.44 -17.07
N ASP A 348 -15.66 -28.02 -17.68
CA ASP A 348 -16.28 -28.70 -18.81
C ASP A 348 -15.36 -28.61 -20.04
N PRO A 349 -14.97 -29.73 -20.68
CA PRO A 349 -14.07 -29.71 -21.83
C PRO A 349 -14.63 -29.01 -23.08
N GLU A 350 -15.95 -28.95 -23.24
CA GLU A 350 -16.61 -28.33 -24.39
C GLU A 350 -16.82 -26.83 -24.17
N THR A 351 -17.22 -26.44 -22.96
CA THR A 351 -17.59 -25.03 -22.68
C THR A 351 -16.49 -24.25 -21.95
N GLY A 352 -15.48 -24.92 -21.39
CA GLY A 352 -14.44 -24.30 -20.57
C GLY A 352 -14.91 -23.80 -19.20
N ARG A 353 -16.19 -24.00 -18.85
CA ARG A 353 -16.82 -23.48 -17.63
C ARG A 353 -16.51 -24.33 -16.41
N LEU A 354 -16.54 -23.74 -15.22
CA LEU A 354 -16.37 -24.47 -13.97
C LEU A 354 -17.47 -25.54 -13.82
N ARG A 355 -17.08 -26.70 -13.29
CA ARG A 355 -18.02 -27.78 -12.95
C ARG A 355 -17.65 -28.43 -11.63
N SER A 356 -18.64 -29.04 -10.97
CA SER A 356 -18.38 -29.91 -9.82
C SER A 356 -17.50 -31.09 -10.23
N ALA A 357 -16.62 -31.53 -9.35
CA ALA A 357 -15.97 -32.84 -9.48
C ALA A 357 -17.06 -33.93 -9.50
N GLU A 358 -17.00 -34.83 -10.48
CA GLU A 358 -17.87 -36.00 -10.54
C GLU A 358 -17.42 -37.00 -9.46
N THR A 359 -18.39 -37.60 -8.75
CA THR A 359 -18.16 -38.76 -7.89
C THR A 359 -18.68 -40.04 -8.52
#